data_AF-A0A553HVX7-F1
#
_entry.id   AF-A0A553HVX7-F1
#
_cell.length_a   1.000
_cell.length_b   1.000
_cell.length_c   1.000
_cell.angle_alpha   90.00
_cell.angle_beta   90.00
_cell.angle_gamma   90.00
#
_symmetry.space_group_name_H-M   'P 1'
#
loop_
_entity.id
_entity.type
_entity.pdbx_description
1 polymer ?
#
loop_
_entity_poly.entity_id
_entity_poly.type
_entity_poly.pdbx_seq_one_letter_code
_entity_poly.pdbx_strand_id
1 'polypeptide(L)'
;MKKMSFHVDSIALRLGSRTYSVTSVALKVCIGLLMIDAIVEVSFVSSSLAWLHDKAARKLLHFAAYGSKHRLPMLPRHLIIEHLRTANGAAGTAFALVGVGGILALMLRNWAQYRTGRLPRVCRYFYYIWLSCNMPALLLTGATIIYVFALTNGRASQKIYVPEAVNLDGRPYDLSNWTPDGWFSAVLRLKLLRDRMEIQKQLTVMRGWLYNLPMSR
;
A
#
# COMPACT_ATOMS: atom_id res chain seq x y z
N MET A 1 55.09 33.42 17.00
CA MET A 1 54.38 32.58 16.00
C MET A 1 53.24 31.82 16.68
N LYS A 2 52.02 32.38 16.77
CA LYS A 2 50.87 31.70 17.43
C LYS A 2 49.50 32.11 16.86
N LYS A 3 49.45 32.51 15.59
CA LYS A 3 48.24 33.10 14.96
C LYS A 3 47.59 32.23 13.89
N MET A 4 48.14 31.05 13.58
CA MET A 4 47.70 30.22 12.44
C MET A 4 46.85 29.00 12.82
N SER A 5 46.81 28.60 14.11
CA SER A 5 46.04 27.43 14.55
C SER A 5 44.53 27.70 14.70
N PHE A 6 44.12 28.93 14.99
CA PHE A 6 42.72 29.25 15.30
C PHE A 6 41.78 29.24 14.08
N HIS A 7 42.33 29.36 12.87
CA HIS A 7 41.52 29.46 11.65
C HIS A 7 41.12 28.10 11.07
N VAL A 8 41.91 27.05 11.32
CA VAL A 8 41.60 25.69 10.84
C VAL A 8 40.48 25.06 11.67
N ASP A 9 40.47 25.29 12.99
CA ASP A 9 39.44 24.77 13.89
C ASP A 9 38.06 25.39 13.61
N SER A 10 38.00 26.66 13.19
CA SER A 10 36.72 27.32 12.89
C SER A 10 36.07 26.84 11.58
N ILE A 11 36.87 26.36 10.62
CA ILE A 11 36.39 25.80 9.35
C ILE A 11 35.91 24.36 9.55
N ALA A 12 36.64 23.55 10.33
CA ALA A 12 36.25 22.19 10.69
C ALA A 12 34.93 22.14 11.50
N LEU A 13 34.73 23.07 12.46
CA LEU A 13 33.48 23.19 13.23
C LEU A 13 32.28 23.65 12.38
N ARG A 14 32.50 24.50 11.36
CA ARG A 14 31.44 24.91 10.42
C ARG A 14 31.05 23.82 9.43
N LEU A 15 31.99 22.99 9.01
CA LEU A 15 31.71 21.85 8.12
C LEU A 15 30.99 20.72 8.85
N GLY A 16 31.37 20.44 10.10
CA GLY A 16 30.69 19.45 10.95
C GLY A 16 29.23 19.82 11.26
N SER A 17 28.94 21.08 11.60
CA SER A 17 27.56 21.50 11.94
C SER A 17 26.58 21.48 10.76
N ARG A 18 27.06 21.66 9.52
CA ARG A 18 26.20 21.70 8.31
C ARG A 18 25.72 20.32 7.87
N THR A 19 26.53 19.28 8.01
CA THR A 19 26.18 17.91 7.60
C THR A 19 25.12 17.27 8.50
N TYR A 20 25.12 17.60 9.80
CA TYR A 20 24.06 17.16 10.73
C TYR A 20 22.70 17.81 10.43
N SER A 21 22.68 19.04 9.90
CA SER A 21 21.45 19.76 9.55
C SER A 21 20.75 19.14 8.34
N VAL A 22 21.49 18.91 7.25
CA VAL A 22 20.90 18.42 5.99
C VAL A 22 20.39 17.00 6.11
N THR A 23 21.15 16.10 6.76
CA THR A 23 20.73 14.71 6.97
C THR A 23 19.50 14.60 7.87
N SER A 24 19.39 15.45 8.91
CA SER A 24 18.20 15.50 9.77
C SER A 24 16.96 16.00 9.03
N VAL A 25 17.10 17.00 8.15
CA VAL A 25 15.99 17.53 7.34
C VAL A 25 15.54 16.50 6.30
N ALA A 26 16.49 15.90 5.57
CA ALA A 26 16.19 14.88 4.57
C ALA A 26 15.44 13.68 5.19
N LEU A 27 15.90 13.19 6.35
CA LEU A 27 15.23 12.09 7.05
C LEU A 27 13.78 12.43 7.43
N LYS A 28 13.53 13.63 7.96
CA LYS A 28 12.17 14.08 8.32
C LYS A 28 11.26 14.17 7.10
N VAL A 29 11.78 14.69 5.98
CA VAL A 29 11.03 14.77 4.71
C VAL A 29 10.72 13.37 4.19
N CYS A 30 11.70 12.46 4.17
CA CYS A 30 11.49 11.07 3.75
C CYS A 30 10.46 10.34 4.61
N ILE A 31 10.52 10.49 5.95
CA ILE A 31 9.52 9.93 6.86
C ILE A 31 8.13 10.50 6.55
N GLY A 32 8.02 11.82 6.33
CA GLY A 32 6.75 12.46 5.98
C GLY A 32 6.17 11.93 4.66
N LEU A 33 6.98 11.81 3.62
CA LEU A 33 6.56 11.26 2.33
C LEU A 33 6.12 9.78 2.45
N LEU A 34 6.90 8.96 3.16
CA LEU A 34 6.57 7.55 3.41
C LEU A 34 5.24 7.40 4.18
N MET A 35 4.97 8.29 5.14
CA MET A 35 3.70 8.27 5.88
C MET A 35 2.51 8.61 4.99
N ILE A 36 2.65 9.62 4.12
CA ILE A 36 1.60 9.99 3.17
C ILE A 36 1.31 8.82 2.24
N ASP A 37 2.34 8.25 1.64
CA ASP A 37 2.22 7.09 0.73
C ASP A 37 1.55 5.90 1.42
N ALA A 38 2.00 5.55 2.64
CA ALA A 38 1.41 4.47 3.42
C ALA A 38 -0.06 4.71 3.80
N ILE A 39 -0.43 5.94 4.18
CA ILE A 39 -1.84 6.29 4.48
C ILE A 39 -2.70 6.12 3.23
N VAL A 40 -2.22 6.61 2.08
CA VAL A 40 -2.94 6.52 0.81
C VAL A 40 -3.14 5.05 0.41
N GLU A 41 -2.09 4.23 0.50
CA GLU A 41 -2.16 2.80 0.20
C GLU A 41 -3.15 2.07 1.12
N VAL A 42 -3.03 2.25 2.45
CA VAL A 42 -3.96 1.68 3.44
C VAL A 42 -5.40 2.11 3.15
N SER A 43 -5.61 3.38 2.79
CA SER A 43 -6.94 3.94 2.51
C SER A 43 -7.58 3.29 1.28
N PHE A 44 -6.82 3.16 0.18
CA PHE A 44 -7.30 2.52 -1.05
C PHE A 44 -7.58 1.02 -0.87
N VAL A 45 -6.65 0.30 -0.22
CA VAL A 45 -6.79 -1.13 0.02
C VAL A 45 -7.93 -1.42 0.99
N SER A 46 -8.06 -0.65 2.07
CA SER A 46 -9.16 -0.79 3.03
C SER A 46 -10.51 -0.47 2.40
N SER A 47 -10.61 0.59 1.59
CA SER A 47 -11.83 0.91 0.84
C SER A 47 -12.22 -0.22 -0.12
N SER A 48 -11.24 -0.82 -0.80
CA SER A 48 -11.45 -1.94 -1.72
C SER A 48 -11.96 -3.19 -1.00
N LEU A 49 -11.34 -3.55 0.13
CA LEU A 49 -11.77 -4.67 0.97
C LEU A 49 -13.16 -4.45 1.57
N ALA A 50 -13.44 -3.25 2.08
CA ALA A 50 -14.74 -2.90 2.64
C ALA A 50 -15.85 -3.04 1.60
N TRP A 51 -15.64 -2.53 0.38
CA TRP A 51 -16.60 -2.65 -0.70
C TRP A 51 -16.80 -4.12 -1.16
N LEU A 52 -15.72 -4.91 -1.20
CA LEU A 52 -15.79 -6.34 -1.53
C LEU A 52 -16.67 -7.09 -0.53
N HIS A 53 -16.44 -6.86 0.76
CA HIS A 53 -17.17 -7.54 1.84
C HIS A 53 -18.63 -7.06 1.98
N ASP A 54 -18.88 -5.76 1.83
CA ASP A 54 -20.18 -5.18 2.15
C ASP A 54 -21.12 -5.15 0.94
N LYS A 55 -20.63 -4.68 -0.22
CA LYS A 55 -21.46 -4.50 -1.43
C LYS A 55 -21.36 -5.68 -2.37
N ALA A 56 -20.15 -6.06 -2.77
CA ALA A 56 -19.97 -7.07 -3.80
C ALA A 56 -20.45 -8.46 -3.34
N ALA A 57 -20.30 -8.80 -2.06
CA ALA A 57 -20.74 -10.09 -1.54
C ALA A 57 -22.26 -10.32 -1.63
N ARG A 58 -23.07 -9.27 -1.69
CA ARG A 58 -24.54 -9.36 -1.65
C ARG A 58 -25.23 -9.05 -2.98
N LYS A 59 -24.47 -8.64 -4.01
CA LYS A 59 -25.03 -8.12 -5.26
C LYS A 59 -24.98 -9.15 -6.38
N LEU A 60 -26.07 -9.22 -7.14
CA LEU A 60 -26.17 -9.97 -8.39
C LEU A 60 -26.07 -9.00 -9.56
N LEU A 61 -25.24 -9.33 -10.53
CA LEU A 61 -25.06 -8.59 -11.77
C LEU A 61 -25.97 -9.16 -12.84
N HIS A 62 -26.52 -8.26 -13.65
CA HIS A 62 -27.28 -8.62 -14.83
C HIS A 62 -26.50 -8.29 -16.10
N PHE A 63 -26.30 -9.29 -16.95
CA PHE A 63 -25.63 -9.14 -18.23
C PHE A 63 -26.46 -9.78 -19.35
N ALA A 64 -26.29 -9.27 -20.57
CA ALA A 64 -26.92 -9.82 -21.76
C ALA A 64 -25.93 -10.68 -22.55
N ALA A 65 -26.34 -11.91 -22.86
CA ALA A 65 -25.61 -12.83 -23.74
C ALA A 65 -26.63 -13.62 -24.57
N TYR A 66 -26.28 -13.97 -25.81
CA TYR A 66 -27.12 -14.77 -26.70
C TYR A 66 -28.59 -14.30 -26.83
N GLY A 67 -28.85 -13.00 -26.70
CA GLY A 67 -30.20 -12.40 -26.80
C GLY A 67 -31.04 -12.45 -25.52
N SER A 68 -30.58 -13.11 -24.44
CA SER A 68 -31.28 -13.24 -23.17
C SER A 68 -30.52 -12.57 -22.01
N LYS A 69 -31.23 -12.39 -20.88
CA LYS A 69 -30.69 -11.79 -19.66
C LYS A 69 -30.26 -12.88 -18.70
N HIS A 70 -29.03 -12.79 -18.22
CA HIS A 70 -28.45 -13.74 -17.27
C HIS A 70 -28.02 -13.05 -15.98
N ARG A 71 -27.86 -13.85 -14.92
CA ARG A 71 -27.50 -13.42 -13.58
C ARG A 71 -26.14 -14.00 -13.21
N LEU A 72 -25.23 -13.15 -12.76
CA LEU A 72 -23.91 -13.54 -12.29
C LEU A 72 -23.66 -12.88 -10.93
N PRO A 73 -23.31 -13.64 -9.87
CA PRO A 73 -22.85 -13.04 -8.63
C PRO A 73 -21.67 -12.13 -8.85
N MET A 74 -21.64 -11.04 -8.10
CA MET A 74 -20.61 -10.03 -8.26
C MET A 74 -19.23 -10.50 -7.77
N LEU A 75 -19.17 -11.59 -7.00
CA LEU A 75 -17.93 -12.26 -6.61
C LEU A 75 -17.87 -13.69 -7.17
N PRO A 76 -16.69 -14.15 -7.65
CA PRO A 76 -16.48 -15.53 -8.03
C PRO A 76 -16.33 -16.40 -6.78
N ARG A 77 -16.42 -17.73 -6.94
CA ARG A 77 -16.23 -18.68 -5.85
C ARG A 77 -14.81 -18.61 -5.26
N HIS A 78 -13.82 -18.46 -6.14
CA HIS A 78 -12.41 -18.46 -5.79
C HIS A 78 -11.78 -17.08 -5.96
N LEU A 79 -12.09 -16.17 -5.04
CA LEU A 79 -11.49 -14.84 -4.99
C LEU A 79 -10.26 -14.83 -4.07
N ILE A 80 -9.10 -14.48 -4.62
CA ILE A 80 -7.83 -14.32 -3.88
C ILE A 80 -7.77 -12.88 -3.40
N ILE A 81 -7.89 -12.65 -2.08
CA ILE A 81 -7.80 -11.32 -1.45
C ILE A 81 -6.58 -11.17 -0.55
N GLU A 82 -5.75 -12.21 -0.46
CA GLU A 82 -4.59 -12.31 0.40
C GLU A 82 -3.57 -11.22 0.09
N HIS A 83 -3.31 -10.97 -1.20
CA HIS A 83 -2.44 -9.88 -1.65
C HIS A 83 -2.88 -8.49 -1.17
N LEU A 84 -4.19 -8.22 -1.10
CA LEU A 84 -4.70 -6.97 -0.54
C LEU A 84 -4.48 -6.91 0.97
N ARG A 85 -4.71 -8.01 1.70
CA ARG A 85 -4.46 -8.06 3.14
C ARG A 85 -2.97 -7.91 3.47
N THR A 86 -2.10 -8.54 2.69
CA THR A 86 -0.64 -8.42 2.83
C THR A 86 -0.18 -7.01 2.53
N ALA A 87 -0.65 -6.39 1.43
CA ALA A 87 -0.36 -4.99 1.11
C ALA A 87 -0.78 -4.04 2.25
N ASN A 88 -2.01 -4.21 2.77
CA ASN A 88 -2.49 -3.40 3.89
C ASN A 88 -1.62 -3.57 5.14
N GLY A 89 -1.21 -4.79 5.45
CA GLY A 89 -0.33 -5.09 6.59
C GLY A 89 1.07 -4.48 6.43
N ALA A 90 1.64 -4.54 5.23
CA ALA A 90 2.93 -3.94 4.92
C ALA A 90 2.88 -2.41 4.99
N ALA A 91 1.87 -1.78 4.36
CA ALA A 91 1.66 -0.34 4.40
C ALA A 91 1.37 0.16 5.83
N GLY A 92 0.54 -0.56 6.59
CA GLY A 92 0.28 -0.27 8.00
C GLY A 92 1.54 -0.38 8.87
N THR A 93 2.42 -1.35 8.58
CA THR A 93 3.72 -1.48 9.26
C THR A 93 4.63 -0.30 8.92
N ALA A 94 4.71 0.11 7.64
CA ALA A 94 5.46 1.30 7.25
C ALA A 94 4.93 2.55 7.96
N PHE A 95 3.62 2.76 7.98
CA PHE A 95 3.02 3.91 8.67
C PHE A 95 3.32 3.91 10.17
N ALA A 96 3.05 2.82 10.88
CA ALA A 96 3.17 2.77 12.34
C ALA A 96 4.64 2.69 12.79
N LEU A 97 5.42 1.76 12.23
CA LEU A 97 6.79 1.49 12.68
C LEU A 97 7.78 2.52 12.12
N VAL A 98 7.75 2.77 10.81
CA VAL A 98 8.69 3.70 10.16
C VAL A 98 8.26 5.14 10.39
N GLY A 99 6.98 5.43 10.15
CA GLY A 99 6.40 6.76 10.30
C GLY A 99 6.30 7.24 11.75
N VAL A 100 5.30 6.74 12.48
CA VAL A 100 5.03 7.15 13.87
C VAL A 100 6.21 6.81 14.78
N GLY A 101 6.75 5.60 14.66
CA GLY A 101 7.96 5.20 15.40
C GLY A 101 9.16 6.10 15.12
N GLY A 102 9.33 6.58 13.88
CA GLY A 102 10.42 7.48 13.49
C GLY A 102 10.25 8.88 14.08
N ILE A 103 9.03 9.43 14.04
CA ILE A 103 8.73 10.70 14.70
C ILE A 103 9.03 10.61 16.20
N LEU A 104 8.52 9.57 16.87
CA LEU A 104 8.76 9.35 18.29
C LEU A 104 10.25 9.17 18.60
N ALA A 105 10.98 8.34 17.84
CA ALA A 105 12.40 8.11 18.04
C ALA A 105 13.22 9.41 17.91
N LEU A 106 12.89 10.26 16.94
CA LEU A 106 13.55 11.56 16.75
C LEU A 106 13.18 12.57 17.84
N MET A 107 11.91 12.60 18.28
CA MET A 107 11.46 13.44 19.38
C MET A 107 12.14 13.06 20.70
N LEU A 108 12.18 11.76 21.03
CA LEU A 108 12.86 11.26 22.23
C LEU A 108 14.36 11.55 22.20
N ARG A 109 15.00 11.40 21.03
CA ARG A 109 16.42 11.74 20.85
C ARG A 109 16.68 13.22 21.09
N ASN A 110 15.85 14.12 20.55
CA ASN A 110 15.99 15.56 20.76
C ASN A 110 15.77 15.93 22.24
N TRP A 111 14.77 15.35 22.88
CA TRP A 111 14.49 15.58 24.29
C TRP A 111 15.62 15.10 25.22
N ALA A 112 16.21 13.95 24.90
CA ALA A 112 17.33 13.38 25.64
C ALA A 112 18.62 14.21 25.59
N GLN A 113 18.80 15.08 24.59
CA GLN A 113 19.98 15.95 24.50
C GLN A 113 20.01 17.05 25.57
N TYR A 114 18.85 17.43 26.10
CA TYR A 114 18.72 18.49 27.11
C TYR A 114 18.69 17.97 28.56
N ARG A 115 18.79 16.65 28.79
CA ARG A 115 18.75 16.04 30.13
C ARG A 115 19.99 15.18 30.41
N THR A 116 20.52 15.26 31.62
CA THR A 116 21.61 14.40 32.13
C THR A 116 21.03 13.25 32.98
N GLY A 117 21.57 12.03 32.88
CA GLY A 117 21.13 10.87 33.70
C GLY A 117 20.99 9.53 32.97
N ARG A 118 20.12 8.63 33.46
CA ARG A 118 19.83 7.30 32.85
C ARG A 118 18.93 7.38 31.61
N LEU A 119 18.04 8.39 31.53
CA LEU A 119 17.07 8.56 30.43
C LEU A 119 17.70 8.64 29.02
N PRO A 120 18.83 9.34 28.79
CA PRO A 120 19.48 9.39 27.49
C PRO A 120 20.06 8.05 26.99
N ARG A 121 20.30 7.07 27.88
CA ARG A 121 20.69 5.72 27.48
C ARG A 121 19.51 4.95 26.92
N VAL A 122 18.35 4.99 27.61
CA VAL A 122 17.11 4.34 27.15
C VAL A 122 16.64 4.91 25.82
N CYS A 123 16.67 6.23 25.65
CA CYS A 123 16.30 6.87 24.39
C CYS A 123 17.21 6.45 23.22
N ARG A 124 18.50 6.23 23.47
CA ARG A 124 19.43 5.69 22.47
C ARG A 124 19.11 4.24 22.10
N TYR A 125 18.81 3.38 23.07
CA TYR A 125 18.38 2.00 22.78
C TYR A 125 17.09 1.97 21.94
N PHE A 126 16.09 2.78 22.27
CA PHE A 126 14.87 2.89 21.48
C PHE A 126 15.15 3.30 20.04
N TYR A 127 16.03 4.30 19.84
CA TYR A 127 16.45 4.73 18.51
C TYR A 127 17.14 3.60 17.71
N TYR A 128 18.04 2.83 18.34
CA TYR A 128 18.68 1.70 17.66
C TYR A 128 17.71 0.56 17.34
N ILE A 129 16.78 0.25 18.24
CA ILE A 129 15.73 -0.75 17.98
C ILE A 129 14.87 -0.30 16.80
N TRP A 130 14.39 0.95 16.81
CA TRP A 130 13.63 1.51 15.71
C TRP A 130 14.42 1.41 14.39
N LEU A 131 15.68 1.84 14.38
CA LEU A 131 16.54 1.77 13.19
C LEU A 131 16.73 0.33 12.70
N SER A 132 16.96 -0.62 13.61
CA SER A 132 17.09 -2.04 13.29
C SER A 132 15.78 -2.62 12.71
N CYS A 133 14.63 -2.18 13.19
CA CYS A 133 13.32 -2.60 12.68
C CYS A 133 12.98 -2.00 11.30
N ASN A 134 13.65 -0.94 10.85
CA ASN A 134 13.45 -0.40 9.50
C ASN A 134 13.97 -1.35 8.41
N MET A 135 15.06 -2.09 8.67
CA MET A 135 15.60 -3.07 7.72
C MET A 135 14.60 -4.19 7.38
N PRO A 136 14.03 -4.93 8.34
CA PRO A 136 13.02 -5.94 8.05
C PRO A 136 11.72 -5.32 7.51
N ALA A 137 11.34 -4.11 7.94
CA ALA A 137 10.18 -3.42 7.37
C ALA A 137 10.36 -3.14 5.87
N LEU A 138 11.54 -2.70 5.45
CA LEU A 138 11.88 -2.48 4.04
C LEU A 138 11.88 -3.78 3.23
N LEU A 139 12.41 -4.87 3.81
CA LEU A 139 12.36 -6.19 3.16
C LEU A 139 10.92 -6.69 3.02
N LEU A 140 10.10 -6.48 4.05
CA LEU A 140 8.70 -6.89 4.05
C LEU A 140 7.89 -6.12 3.00
N THR A 141 8.05 -4.80 2.91
CA THR A 141 7.35 -3.98 1.89
C THR A 141 7.84 -4.34 0.49
N GLY A 142 9.15 -4.50 0.28
CA GLY A 142 9.71 -4.94 -1.00
C GLY A 142 9.18 -6.30 -1.44
N ALA A 143 9.18 -7.30 -0.55
CA ALA A 143 8.63 -8.62 -0.82
C ALA A 143 7.12 -8.56 -1.14
N THR A 144 6.39 -7.71 -0.43
CA THR A 144 4.95 -7.52 -0.65
C THR A 144 4.66 -6.92 -2.01
N ILE A 145 5.41 -5.91 -2.44
CA ILE A 145 5.28 -5.29 -3.78
C ILE A 145 5.53 -6.34 -4.87
N ILE A 146 6.62 -7.12 -4.76
CA ILE A 146 6.94 -8.16 -5.74
C ILE A 146 5.83 -9.21 -5.79
N TYR A 147 5.36 -9.68 -4.64
CA TYR A 147 4.29 -10.66 -4.54
C TYR A 147 2.99 -10.17 -5.19
N VAL A 148 2.54 -8.96 -4.82
CA VAL A 148 1.36 -8.31 -5.38
C VAL A 148 1.50 -8.18 -6.90
N PHE A 149 2.61 -7.63 -7.38
CA PHE A 149 2.82 -7.38 -8.80
C PHE A 149 2.82 -8.69 -9.62
N ALA A 150 3.51 -9.71 -9.14
CA ALA A 150 3.55 -11.02 -9.77
C ALA A 150 2.15 -11.67 -9.82
N LEU A 151 1.40 -11.61 -8.72
CA LEU A 151 0.06 -12.19 -8.63
C LEU A 151 -0.94 -11.49 -9.56
N THR A 152 -0.87 -10.15 -9.61
CA THR A 152 -1.82 -9.31 -10.36
C THR A 152 -1.54 -9.38 -11.86
N ASN A 153 -0.27 -9.26 -12.28
CA ASN A 153 0.09 -9.35 -13.70
C ASN A 153 -0.08 -10.76 -14.27
N GLY A 154 0.23 -11.79 -13.48
CA GLY A 154 0.03 -13.19 -13.91
C GLY A 154 -1.44 -13.53 -14.21
N ARG A 155 -2.40 -12.69 -13.77
CA ARG A 155 -3.84 -12.90 -13.93
C ARG A 155 -4.55 -11.79 -14.72
N ALA A 156 -3.84 -10.76 -15.17
CA ALA A 156 -4.43 -9.59 -15.84
C ALA A 156 -5.12 -9.92 -17.19
N SER A 157 -4.74 -11.02 -17.83
CA SER A 157 -5.27 -11.45 -19.13
C SER A 157 -6.47 -12.40 -19.05
N GLN A 158 -6.87 -12.82 -17.84
CA GLN A 158 -7.99 -13.75 -17.66
C GLN A 158 -9.30 -13.18 -18.21
N LYS A 159 -10.14 -14.05 -18.76
CA LYS A 159 -11.44 -13.71 -19.36
C LYS A 159 -12.50 -14.65 -18.83
N ILE A 160 -13.70 -14.12 -18.59
CA ILE A 160 -14.86 -14.94 -18.22
C ILE A 160 -15.29 -15.74 -19.46
N TYR A 161 -15.36 -17.05 -19.31
CA TYR A 161 -15.94 -17.92 -20.33
C TYR A 161 -17.47 -17.77 -20.31
N VAL A 162 -18.00 -17.07 -21.31
CA VAL A 162 -19.42 -16.65 -21.37
C VAL A 162 -20.41 -17.84 -21.35
N PRO A 163 -20.18 -18.95 -22.06
CA PRO A 163 -21.08 -20.10 -22.00
C PRO A 163 -21.26 -20.65 -20.58
N GLU A 164 -20.18 -20.70 -19.80
CA GLU A 164 -20.26 -21.12 -18.40
C GLU A 164 -21.02 -20.10 -17.56
N ALA A 165 -20.71 -18.80 -17.73
CA ALA A 165 -21.37 -17.74 -16.97
C ALA A 165 -22.90 -17.70 -17.19
N VAL A 166 -23.36 -18.13 -18.38
CA VAL A 166 -24.78 -18.24 -18.73
C VAL A 166 -25.47 -19.37 -17.97
N ASN A 167 -24.78 -20.49 -17.73
CA ASN A 167 -25.32 -21.69 -17.08
C ASN A 167 -25.34 -21.62 -15.54
N LEU A 168 -24.71 -20.59 -14.95
CA LEU A 168 -24.60 -20.48 -13.50
C LEU A 168 -25.92 -20.13 -12.81
N ASP A 169 -26.84 -19.46 -13.50
CA ASP A 169 -28.14 -19.00 -12.97
C ASP A 169 -28.07 -18.38 -11.56
N GLY A 170 -27.13 -17.44 -11.36
CA GLY A 170 -26.94 -16.80 -10.06
C GLY A 170 -26.04 -17.56 -9.07
N ARG A 171 -25.42 -18.69 -9.47
CA ARG A 171 -24.36 -19.34 -8.69
C ARG A 171 -22.99 -18.66 -8.91
N PRO A 172 -22.08 -18.68 -7.91
CA PRO A 172 -20.76 -18.06 -8.05
C PRO A 172 -19.95 -18.70 -9.17
N TYR A 173 -19.19 -17.88 -9.89
CA TYR A 173 -18.30 -18.35 -10.96
C TYR A 173 -17.14 -19.15 -10.38
N ASP A 174 -17.04 -20.42 -10.76
CA ASP A 174 -16.09 -21.38 -10.15
C ASP A 174 -14.83 -21.59 -11.00
N LEU A 175 -14.84 -21.15 -12.26
CA LEU A 175 -13.70 -21.37 -13.13
C LEU A 175 -12.53 -20.46 -12.71
N SER A 176 -11.44 -21.07 -12.25
CA SER A 176 -10.16 -20.43 -11.90
C SER A 176 -10.16 -19.50 -10.67
N ASN A 177 -8.96 -19.19 -10.20
CA ASN A 177 -8.76 -18.26 -9.10
C ASN A 177 -8.56 -16.83 -9.63
N TRP A 178 -9.29 -15.89 -9.03
CA TRP A 178 -9.35 -14.50 -9.49
C TRP A 178 -8.81 -13.53 -8.45
N THR A 179 -8.05 -12.53 -8.91
CA THR A 179 -7.85 -11.31 -8.11
C THR A 179 -9.04 -10.37 -8.31
N PRO A 180 -9.36 -9.47 -7.36
CA PRO A 180 -10.41 -8.48 -7.53
C PRO A 180 -10.24 -7.65 -8.81
N ASP A 181 -9.01 -7.19 -9.09
CA ASP A 181 -8.72 -6.43 -10.32
C ASP A 181 -9.03 -7.24 -11.60
N GLY A 182 -8.50 -8.46 -11.68
CA GLY A 182 -8.69 -9.33 -12.85
C GLY A 182 -10.15 -9.70 -13.05
N TRP A 183 -10.86 -10.01 -11.96
CA TRP A 183 -12.28 -10.34 -11.98
C TRP A 183 -13.12 -9.18 -12.52
N PHE A 184 -13.03 -8.00 -11.91
CA PHE A 184 -13.88 -6.88 -12.33
C PHE A 184 -13.50 -6.35 -13.71
N SER A 185 -12.23 -6.43 -14.09
CA SER A 185 -11.78 -6.18 -15.47
C SER A 185 -12.45 -7.13 -16.46
N ALA A 186 -12.56 -8.42 -16.13
CA ALA A 186 -13.24 -9.41 -16.97
C ALA A 186 -14.77 -9.23 -16.98
N VAL A 187 -15.37 -8.90 -15.83
CA VAL A 187 -16.81 -8.59 -15.71
C VAL A 187 -17.19 -7.38 -16.57
N LEU A 188 -16.36 -6.32 -16.62
CA LEU A 188 -16.60 -5.14 -17.45
C LEU A 188 -16.54 -5.43 -18.95
N ARG A 189 -15.96 -6.57 -19.38
CA ARG A 189 -16.00 -7.03 -20.78
C ARG A 189 -17.33 -7.67 -21.15
N LEU A 190 -18.14 -8.07 -20.17
CA LEU A 190 -19.50 -8.54 -20.40
C LEU A 190 -20.43 -7.36 -20.72
N LYS A 191 -21.51 -7.62 -21.45
CA LYS A 191 -22.55 -6.62 -21.74
C LYS A 191 -23.45 -6.40 -20.51
N LEU A 192 -22.94 -5.69 -19.51
CA LEU A 192 -23.65 -5.36 -18.28
C LEU A 192 -24.82 -4.40 -18.55
N LEU A 193 -25.93 -4.58 -17.83
CA LEU A 193 -27.15 -3.79 -18.04
C LEU A 193 -27.22 -2.50 -17.21
N ARG A 194 -26.65 -2.46 -16.00
CA ARG A 194 -26.76 -1.29 -15.08
C ARG A 194 -25.48 -0.97 -14.32
N ASP A 195 -24.79 -2.00 -13.80
CA ASP A 195 -23.76 -1.82 -12.78
C ASP A 195 -22.37 -1.41 -13.31
N ARG A 196 -22.25 -1.16 -14.62
CA ARG A 196 -20.97 -0.92 -15.29
C ARG A 196 -20.21 0.26 -14.68
N MET A 197 -20.89 1.38 -14.42
CA MET A 197 -20.26 2.60 -13.89
C MET A 197 -19.73 2.42 -12.47
N GLU A 198 -20.50 1.75 -11.60
CA GLU A 198 -20.08 1.48 -10.22
C GLU A 198 -18.86 0.56 -10.19
N ILE A 199 -18.88 -0.52 -10.99
CA ILE A 199 -17.76 -1.47 -11.10
C ILE A 199 -16.52 -0.76 -11.67
N GLN A 200 -16.68 0.07 -12.70
CA GLN A 200 -15.56 0.79 -13.30
C GLN A 200 -14.93 1.76 -12.30
N LYS A 201 -15.73 2.53 -11.56
CA LYS A 201 -15.23 3.43 -10.52
C LYS A 201 -14.45 2.65 -9.46
N GLN A 202 -14.97 1.52 -9.00
CA GLN A 202 -14.30 0.72 -8.00
C GLN A 202 -13.02 0.06 -8.54
N LEU A 203 -13.03 -0.38 -9.80
CA LEU A 203 -11.83 -0.92 -10.45
C LEU A 203 -10.73 0.15 -10.52
N THR A 204 -11.08 1.41 -10.79
CA THR A 204 -10.12 2.52 -10.74
C THR A 204 -9.53 2.69 -9.34
N VAL A 205 -10.34 2.59 -8.28
CA VAL A 205 -9.87 2.63 -6.88
C VAL A 205 -8.93 1.44 -6.58
N MET A 206 -9.31 0.23 -7.00
CA MET A 206 -8.51 -0.99 -6.84
C MET A 206 -7.21 -0.98 -7.66
N ARG A 207 -7.13 -0.19 -8.73
CA ARG A 207 -5.88 0.02 -9.50
C ARG A 207 -5.07 1.19 -9.00
N GLY A 208 -5.72 2.17 -8.37
CA GLY A 208 -5.10 3.41 -7.92
C GLY A 208 -3.93 3.17 -6.98
N TRP A 209 -4.03 2.19 -6.09
CA TRP A 209 -2.92 1.82 -5.21
C TRP A 209 -1.81 1.05 -5.94
N LEU A 210 -2.13 0.19 -6.92
CA LEU A 210 -1.15 -0.63 -7.64
C LEU A 210 -0.20 0.22 -8.49
N TYR A 211 -0.70 1.35 -9.01
CA TYR A 211 0.05 2.23 -9.92
C TYR A 211 0.33 3.63 -9.35
N ASN A 212 -0.13 3.91 -8.12
CA ASN A 212 -0.09 5.23 -7.48
C ASN A 212 -0.59 6.39 -8.38
N LEU A 213 -1.42 6.07 -9.38
CA LEU A 213 -1.93 6.98 -10.41
C LEU A 213 -3.31 6.52 -10.90
N PRO A 214 -4.26 7.44 -11.16
CA PRO A 214 -5.48 7.11 -11.88
C PRO A 214 -5.15 6.89 -13.35
N MET A 215 -4.86 5.65 -13.76
CA MET A 215 -4.82 5.33 -15.19
C MET A 215 -6.24 5.30 -15.74
N SER A 216 -6.63 6.37 -16.45
CA SER A 216 -7.67 6.30 -17.47
C SER A 216 -7.09 5.57 -18.68
N ARG A 217 -7.56 4.36 -18.94
CA ARG A 217 -7.52 3.74 -20.27
C ARG A 217 -8.94 3.50 -20.72
#